data_AF-K3YA43-F1
#
_entry.id   AF-K3YA43-F1
#
_cell.length_a   1.000
_cell.length_b   1.000
_cell.length_c   1.000
_cell.angle_alpha   90.00
_cell.angle_beta   90.00
_cell.angle_gamma   90.00
#
_symmetry.space_group_name_H-M   'P 1'
#
loop_
_entity.id
_entity.type
_entity.pdbx_description
1 polymer ?
#
loop_
_entity_poly.entity_id
_entity_poly.type
_entity_poly.pdbx_seq_one_letter_code
_entity_poly.pdbx_strand_id
1 'polypeptide(L)'
;MAETFTDQPPIYPPIDLPVNTRANAADFDGPVPKPGVEVNLVDAVPCRIAFERGKERHFCFLALSNGTSGWILLLEELPLKQQRGIVRVMAPLAGSDPRIDEKHEKWLHLRIRPSTLPFLDSGKQKGKTKKYLVDGRWTLAFSDEQSCKAAEAMVIEEMKLQQDAVGKQLQPLVEFDMPEDGLQHPQPSPHDIPSDDGS
;
A
#
# COMPACT_ATOMS: atom_id res chain seq x y z
N MET A 1 -9.28 1.13 -47.84
CA MET A 1 -10.15 1.33 -46.68
C MET A 1 -9.35 0.89 -45.47
N ALA A 2 -8.98 1.83 -44.61
CA ALA A 2 -8.17 1.58 -43.42
C ALA A 2 -9.08 1.76 -42.21
N GLU A 3 -9.35 0.68 -41.48
CA GLU A 3 -10.05 0.75 -40.20
C GLU A 3 -9.00 0.79 -39.09
N THR A 4 -8.82 1.98 -38.53
CA THR A 4 -8.04 2.23 -37.30
C THR A 4 -8.90 1.84 -36.10
N PHE A 5 -8.59 0.72 -35.48
CA PHE A 5 -9.16 0.31 -34.19
C PHE A 5 -8.41 1.04 -33.07
N THR A 6 -8.78 2.28 -32.81
CA THR A 6 -8.36 3.04 -31.62
C THR A 6 -9.62 3.49 -30.90
N ASP A 7 -10.05 2.70 -29.92
CA ASP A 7 -10.66 3.22 -28.70
C ASP A 7 -10.78 2.08 -27.66
N GLN A 8 -9.68 1.79 -26.97
CA GLN A 8 -9.78 1.04 -25.72
C GLN A 8 -10.08 2.07 -24.63
N PRO A 9 -11.27 2.04 -23.99
CA PRO A 9 -11.56 2.95 -22.90
C PRO A 9 -10.56 2.69 -21.76
N PRO A 10 -10.11 3.73 -21.04
CA PRO A 10 -9.25 3.55 -19.87
C PRO A 10 -9.94 2.56 -18.91
N ILE A 11 -9.23 1.49 -18.52
CA ILE A 11 -9.74 0.40 -17.64
C ILE A 11 -10.01 0.90 -16.19
N TYR A 12 -9.84 2.19 -15.92
CA TYR A 12 -10.02 2.74 -14.59
C TYR A 12 -11.37 3.48 -14.53
N PRO A 13 -12.36 2.98 -13.77
CA PRO A 13 -13.49 3.82 -13.42
C PRO A 13 -12.95 5.03 -12.62
N PRO A 14 -13.49 6.24 -12.83
CA PRO A 14 -13.20 7.36 -11.94
C PRO A 14 -13.74 6.98 -10.57
N ILE A 15 -12.85 6.67 -9.65
CA ILE A 15 -13.23 6.45 -8.26
C ILE A 15 -13.52 7.84 -7.69
N ASP A 16 -14.80 8.18 -7.52
CA ASP A 16 -15.19 9.31 -6.67
C ASP A 16 -14.77 8.98 -5.23
N LEU A 17 -13.64 9.53 -4.79
CA LEU A 17 -13.17 9.46 -3.40
C LEU A 17 -13.11 10.86 -2.79
N PRO A 18 -14.17 11.32 -2.12
CA PRO A 18 -14.07 12.42 -1.18
C PRO A 18 -14.10 11.84 0.23
N VAL A 19 -12.93 11.46 0.73
CA VAL A 19 -12.61 11.54 2.16
C VAL A 19 -11.32 12.32 2.20
N ASN A 20 -11.22 13.29 3.09
CA ASN A 20 -10.05 14.16 3.23
C ASN A 20 -8.83 13.30 3.59
N THR A 21 -8.14 12.75 2.59
CA THR A 21 -7.01 11.83 2.78
C THR A 21 -5.79 12.63 3.16
N ARG A 22 -4.94 12.04 4.01
CA ARG A 22 -3.65 12.63 4.37
C ARG A 22 -2.77 12.93 3.14
N ALA A 23 -2.99 12.21 2.04
CA ALA A 23 -2.41 12.52 0.74
C ALA A 23 -2.83 13.91 0.22
N ASN A 24 -4.11 14.27 0.29
CA ASN A 24 -4.59 15.61 -0.10
C ASN A 24 -4.00 16.70 0.80
N ALA A 25 -3.97 16.47 2.13
CA ALA A 25 -3.36 17.41 3.07
C ALA A 25 -1.85 17.59 2.84
N ALA A 26 -1.17 16.55 2.33
CA ALA A 26 0.25 16.56 1.97
C ALA A 26 0.55 17.21 0.60
N ASP A 27 -0.45 17.77 -0.10
CA ASP A 27 -0.38 18.21 -1.49
C ASP A 27 0.07 17.07 -2.45
N PHE A 28 -0.31 15.83 -2.14
CA PHE A 28 0.15 14.63 -2.84
C PHE A 28 -0.92 14.04 -3.78
N ASP A 29 -0.96 14.55 -5.01
CA ASP A 29 -1.94 14.15 -6.05
C ASP A 29 -1.33 13.32 -7.20
N GLY A 30 -0.09 12.84 -7.02
CA GLY A 30 0.71 12.15 -8.05
C GLY A 30 0.69 10.62 -7.95
N PRO A 31 1.01 9.90 -9.05
CA PRO A 31 0.86 8.44 -9.12
C PRO A 31 1.88 7.66 -8.26
N VAL A 32 3.05 8.24 -7.94
CA VAL A 32 4.05 7.67 -7.02
C VAL A 32 4.92 8.81 -6.48
N PRO A 33 5.22 8.87 -5.17
CA PRO A 33 6.11 9.90 -4.65
C PRO A 33 7.52 9.72 -5.24
N LYS A 34 8.28 10.81 -5.30
CA LYS A 34 9.67 10.76 -5.77
C LYS A 34 10.56 11.46 -4.77
N PRO A 35 11.78 10.95 -4.50
CA PRO A 35 12.75 11.70 -3.73
C PRO A 35 12.99 13.07 -4.37
N GLY A 36 13.06 14.11 -3.54
CA GLY A 36 13.21 15.50 -3.98
C GLY A 36 11.90 16.26 -4.20
N VAL A 37 10.74 15.60 -4.09
CA VAL A 37 9.43 16.27 -4.14
C VAL A 37 9.17 16.98 -2.81
N GLU A 38 8.63 18.19 -2.89
CA GLU A 38 8.18 18.97 -1.74
C GLU A 38 6.74 18.58 -1.40
N VAL A 39 6.48 18.32 -0.12
CA VAL A 39 5.15 17.97 0.42
C VAL A 39 4.86 18.79 1.67
N ASN A 40 3.59 18.89 2.04
CA ASN A 40 3.16 19.57 3.25
C ASN A 40 3.36 18.65 4.49
N LEU A 41 3.78 19.24 5.61
CA LEU A 41 4.13 18.56 6.85
C LEU A 41 2.98 18.49 7.88
N VAL A 42 1.75 18.91 7.54
CA VAL A 42 0.63 19.07 8.49
C VAL A 42 0.52 17.92 9.51
N ASP A 43 0.50 16.67 9.03
CA ASP A 43 0.32 15.49 9.87
C ASP A 43 1.65 14.78 10.18
N ALA A 44 2.78 15.31 9.74
CA ALA A 44 4.06 14.63 9.84
C ALA A 44 4.62 14.67 11.27
N VAL A 45 5.12 13.54 11.75
CA VAL A 45 5.62 13.39 13.12
C VAL A 45 7.16 13.42 13.13
N PRO A 46 7.82 14.33 13.87
CA PRO A 46 9.27 14.36 13.97
C PRO A 46 9.83 13.05 14.55
N CYS A 47 10.85 12.49 13.89
CA CYS A 47 11.49 11.25 14.28
C CYS A 47 12.99 11.27 13.96
N ARG A 48 13.69 10.26 14.50
CA ARG A 48 15.10 10.00 14.21
C ARG A 48 15.27 8.57 13.72
N ILE A 49 16.17 8.38 12.76
CA ILE A 49 16.50 7.06 12.21
C ILE A 49 17.99 6.99 11.87
N ALA A 50 18.58 5.82 12.05
CA ALA A 50 19.93 5.52 11.59
C ALA A 50 19.89 4.38 10.58
N PHE A 51 20.25 4.67 9.32
CA PHE A 51 20.41 3.65 8.28
C PHE A 51 21.77 2.94 8.37
N GLU A 52 22.75 3.59 8.98
CA GLU A 52 24.09 3.06 9.22
C GLU A 52 24.48 3.33 10.68
N ARG A 53 25.28 2.44 11.27
CA ARG A 53 25.74 2.58 12.66
C ARG A 53 26.43 3.94 12.84
N GLY A 54 25.91 4.75 13.77
CA GLY A 54 26.44 6.07 14.10
C GLY A 54 26.02 7.22 13.17
N LYS A 55 25.15 6.98 12.18
CA LYS A 55 24.64 8.02 11.27
C LYS A 55 23.15 8.25 11.45
N GLU A 56 22.79 8.69 12.64
CA GLU A 56 21.41 9.08 12.96
C GLU A 56 21.06 10.41 12.29
N ARG A 57 19.84 10.50 11.76
CA ARG A 57 19.31 11.68 11.08
C ARG A 57 17.92 12.02 11.59
N HIS A 58 17.61 13.30 11.59
CA HIS A 58 16.28 13.82 11.89
C HIS A 58 15.45 13.86 10.60
N PHE A 59 14.21 13.40 10.69
CA PHE A 59 13.22 13.46 9.63
C PHE A 59 11.83 13.73 10.22
N CYS A 60 10.88 14.13 9.40
CA CYS A 60 9.46 14.02 9.70
C CYS A 60 8.93 12.74 9.04
N PHE A 61 8.26 11.92 9.83
CA PHE A 61 7.59 10.70 9.41
C PHE A 61 6.18 11.00 8.92
N LEU A 62 5.81 10.48 7.76
CA LEU A 62 4.46 10.60 7.23
C LEU A 62 4.07 9.30 6.52
N ALA A 63 2.93 8.72 6.87
CA ALA A 63 2.29 7.64 6.14
C ALA A 63 1.05 8.21 5.44
N LEU A 64 0.82 7.79 4.19
CA LEU A 64 -0.35 8.22 3.43
C LEU A 64 -0.74 7.17 2.39
N SER A 65 -2.02 7.14 2.03
CA SER A 65 -2.58 6.33 0.95
C SER A 65 -3.33 7.19 -0.06
N ASN A 66 -3.32 6.75 -1.32
CA ASN A 66 -4.12 7.30 -2.40
C ASN A 66 -4.70 6.13 -3.21
N GLY A 67 -6.00 5.88 -3.05
CA GLY A 67 -6.67 4.71 -3.60
C GLY A 67 -6.03 3.41 -3.14
N THR A 68 -5.60 2.57 -4.09
CA THR A 68 -4.97 1.27 -3.81
C THR A 68 -3.47 1.36 -3.54
N SER A 69 -2.88 2.56 -3.59
CA SER A 69 -1.47 2.80 -3.35
C SER A 69 -1.24 3.44 -1.98
N GLY A 70 -0.14 3.12 -1.33
CA GLY A 70 0.21 3.68 -0.03
C GLY A 70 1.71 3.71 0.21
N TRP A 71 2.17 4.77 0.87
CA TRP A 71 3.58 5.02 1.12
C TRP A 71 3.85 5.48 2.55
N ILE A 72 5.03 5.11 3.03
CA ILE A 72 5.69 5.69 4.20
C ILE A 72 6.80 6.59 3.66
N LEU A 73 6.85 7.84 4.15
CA LEU A 73 7.76 8.88 3.73
C LEU A 73 8.61 9.34 4.93
N LEU A 74 9.90 9.55 4.66
CA LEU A 74 10.79 10.31 5.55
C LEU A 74 11.16 11.62 4.87
N LEU A 75 10.77 12.70 5.51
CA LEU A 75 10.79 14.06 4.98
C LEU A 75 11.87 14.88 5.70
N GLU A 76 12.69 15.60 4.96
CA GLU A 76 13.59 16.60 5.52
C GLU A 76 12.86 17.95 5.57
N GLU A 77 12.74 18.54 6.76
CA GLU A 77 12.10 19.84 6.95
C GLU A 77 12.89 20.96 6.27
N LEU A 78 12.20 21.89 5.60
CA LEU A 78 12.81 23.04 4.95
C LEU A 78 12.88 24.24 5.91
N PRO A 79 14.09 24.72 6.29
CA PRO A 79 14.23 25.80 7.29
C PRO A 79 13.55 27.12 6.90
N LEU A 80 13.39 27.37 5.60
CA LEU A 80 12.86 28.63 5.04
C LEU A 80 11.37 28.56 4.68
N LYS A 81 10.77 27.37 4.66
CA LYS A 81 9.36 27.17 4.32
C LYS A 81 8.70 26.41 5.46
N GLN A 82 8.15 27.16 6.41
CA GLN A 82 7.36 26.59 7.52
C GLN A 82 6.30 25.65 6.94
N GLN A 83 6.16 24.45 7.52
CA GLN A 83 5.19 23.41 7.11
C GLN A 83 5.48 22.70 5.78
N ARG A 84 6.66 22.86 5.15
CA ARG A 84 7.03 22.10 3.94
C ARG A 84 8.26 21.22 4.18
N GLY A 85 8.27 20.03 3.60
CA GLY A 85 9.38 19.09 3.68
C GLY A 85 9.70 18.43 2.35
N ILE A 86 10.93 17.98 2.19
CA ILE A 86 11.40 17.26 0.99
C ILE A 86 11.40 15.76 1.26
N VAL A 87 10.77 14.99 0.38
CA VAL A 87 10.83 13.52 0.41
C VAL A 87 12.27 13.06 0.19
N ARG A 88 12.85 12.34 1.16
CA ARG A 88 14.20 11.76 1.05
C ARG A 88 14.18 10.26 0.91
N VAL A 89 13.30 9.61 1.67
CA VAL A 89 13.15 8.16 1.66
C VAL A 89 11.68 7.82 1.52
N MET A 90 11.43 6.72 0.81
CA MET A 90 10.10 6.19 0.59
C MET A 90 10.11 4.69 0.81
N ALA A 91 9.00 4.17 1.32
CA ALA A 91 8.76 2.76 1.47
C ALA A 91 7.28 2.44 1.16
N PRO A 92 6.96 1.23 0.68
CA PRO A 92 5.56 0.80 0.57
C PRO A 92 4.91 0.72 1.95
N LEU A 93 3.67 1.21 2.04
CA LEU A 93 2.86 1.12 3.26
C LEU A 93 2.39 -0.31 3.51
N ALA A 94 1.99 -1.02 2.44
CA ALA A 94 1.50 -2.38 2.51
C ALA A 94 2.55 -3.32 3.10
N GLY A 95 2.16 -4.05 4.15
CA GLY A 95 3.02 -5.03 4.82
C GLY A 95 4.10 -4.43 5.73
N SER A 96 4.00 -3.14 6.06
CA SER A 96 4.96 -2.43 6.93
C SER A 96 4.92 -2.85 8.41
N ASP A 97 3.87 -3.52 8.89
CA ASP A 97 3.76 -4.16 10.23
C ASP A 97 4.31 -3.26 11.36
N PRO A 98 3.65 -2.13 11.66
CA PRO A 98 4.08 -1.20 12.70
C PRO A 98 3.98 -1.83 14.10
N ARG A 99 5.04 -1.70 14.91
CA ARG A 99 5.07 -2.21 16.29
C ARG A 99 5.91 -1.32 17.19
N ILE A 100 5.34 -0.86 18.30
CA ILE A 100 6.11 -0.17 19.34
C ILE A 100 7.04 -1.16 20.05
N ASP A 101 8.28 -0.75 20.34
CA ASP A 101 9.26 -1.55 21.08
C ASP A 101 8.82 -1.71 22.55
N GLU A 102 8.80 -2.96 23.04
CA GLU A 102 8.36 -3.30 24.40
C GLU A 102 9.23 -2.68 25.52
N LYS A 103 10.50 -2.40 25.22
CA LYS A 103 11.48 -1.81 26.16
C LYS A 103 11.62 -0.31 25.95
N HIS A 104 11.30 0.17 24.76
CA HIS A 104 11.45 1.55 24.35
C HIS A 104 10.15 2.08 23.73
N GLU A 105 9.21 2.54 24.56
CA GLU A 105 7.88 3.01 24.16
C GLU A 105 7.89 4.20 23.16
N LYS A 106 9.06 4.80 22.95
CA LYS A 106 9.29 5.88 21.97
C LYS A 106 9.80 5.38 20.63
N TRP A 107 9.99 4.06 20.47
CA TRP A 107 10.57 3.45 19.29
C TRP A 107 9.51 2.67 18.53
N LEU A 108 9.39 2.94 17.24
CA LEU A 108 8.52 2.22 16.33
C LEU A 108 9.36 1.36 15.39
N HIS A 109 9.07 0.07 15.37
CA HIS A 109 9.60 -0.85 14.39
C HIS A 109 8.67 -0.94 13.18
N LEU A 110 9.27 -0.90 11.98
CA LEU A 110 8.60 -1.13 10.70
C LEU A 110 9.35 -2.19 9.90
N ARG A 111 8.62 -3.03 9.17
CA ARG A 111 9.15 -4.04 8.26
C ARG A 111 8.96 -3.58 6.81
N ILE A 112 9.99 -2.99 6.23
CA ILE A 112 9.91 -2.52 4.84
C ILE A 112 10.17 -3.69 3.90
N ARG A 113 9.17 -4.01 3.08
CA ARG A 113 9.27 -5.01 2.00
C ARG A 113 9.81 -4.34 0.73
N PRO A 114 10.64 -5.04 -0.06
CA PRO A 114 11.07 -4.51 -1.35
C PRO A 114 9.85 -4.25 -2.25
N SER A 115 9.83 -3.10 -2.90
CA SER A 115 8.77 -2.72 -3.85
C SER A 115 8.73 -3.61 -5.10
N THR A 116 9.78 -4.40 -5.33
CA THR A 116 9.86 -5.36 -6.42
C THR A 116 9.43 -6.73 -5.92
N LEU A 117 8.21 -7.12 -6.28
CA LEU A 117 7.88 -8.54 -6.39
C LEU A 117 8.84 -9.14 -7.44
N PRO A 118 9.65 -10.16 -7.12
CA PRO A 118 10.59 -10.74 -8.08
C PRO A 118 9.89 -11.49 -9.25
N PHE A 119 8.56 -11.55 -9.26
CA PHE A 119 7.78 -12.38 -10.18
C PHE A 119 7.25 -11.66 -11.44
N LEU A 120 7.44 -10.34 -11.59
CA LEU A 120 6.71 -9.57 -12.62
C LEU A 120 7.55 -8.65 -13.53
N ASP A 121 8.89 -8.79 -13.56
CA ASP A 121 9.73 -8.01 -14.49
C ASP A 121 10.60 -8.88 -15.39
N SER A 122 9.98 -9.51 -16.40
CA SER A 122 10.68 -9.97 -17.60
C SER A 122 10.90 -8.80 -18.56
N GLY A 123 11.72 -7.83 -18.17
CA GLY A 123 11.78 -6.55 -18.89
C GLY A 123 13.00 -5.69 -18.61
N LYS A 124 14.21 -6.27 -18.76
CA LYS A 124 15.48 -5.54 -18.99
C LYS A 124 15.62 -4.16 -18.31
N GLN A 125 15.84 -4.12 -17.00
CA GLN A 125 16.45 -2.94 -16.36
C GLN A 125 17.92 -3.20 -16.11
N LYS A 126 18.72 -2.98 -17.15
CA LYS A 126 20.19 -2.92 -17.07
C LYS A 126 20.58 -1.55 -16.53
N GLY A 127 21.13 -1.51 -15.31
CA GLY A 127 22.06 -0.47 -14.90
C GLY A 127 21.55 0.50 -13.83
N LYS A 128 22.41 0.65 -12.81
CA LYS A 128 22.36 1.57 -11.66
C LYS A 128 21.52 1.04 -10.50
N THR A 129 22.23 0.45 -9.54
CA THR A 129 21.85 0.20 -8.16
C THR A 129 21.02 1.38 -7.62
N LYS A 130 19.69 1.25 -7.63
CA LYS A 130 18.81 2.17 -6.91
C LYS A 130 18.99 1.86 -5.43
N LYS A 131 19.93 2.55 -4.78
CA LYS A 131 20.16 2.55 -3.31
C LYS A 131 19.00 3.24 -2.55
N TYR A 132 17.76 3.01 -2.96
CA TYR A 132 16.60 3.74 -2.44
C TYR A 132 15.49 2.84 -1.90
N LEU A 133 15.74 1.53 -1.86
CA LEU A 133 14.98 0.60 -1.03
C LEU A 133 15.93 0.22 0.10
N VAL A 134 15.82 0.89 1.25
CA VAL A 134 16.40 0.32 2.47
C VAL A 134 15.45 -0.79 2.88
N ASP A 135 15.56 -1.92 2.19
CA ASP A 135 14.86 -3.14 2.56
C ASP A 135 15.20 -3.46 4.02
N GLY A 136 14.19 -3.88 4.78
CA GLY A 136 14.41 -4.43 6.10
C GLY A 136 13.75 -3.67 7.24
N ARG A 137 14.31 -3.90 8.43
CA ARG A 137 13.72 -3.51 9.70
C ARG A 137 14.13 -2.07 10.00
N TRP A 138 13.19 -1.14 9.94
CA TRP A 138 13.41 0.23 10.37
C TRP A 138 13.06 0.35 11.84
N THR A 139 13.84 1.14 12.57
CA THR A 139 13.52 1.57 13.93
C THR A 139 13.55 3.09 13.93
N LEU A 140 12.38 3.69 14.16
CA LEU A 140 12.19 5.13 14.28
C LEU A 140 12.15 5.49 15.76
N ALA A 141 12.91 6.49 16.18
CA ALA A 141 12.87 7.03 17.53
C ALA A 141 12.13 8.37 17.54
N PHE A 142 11.09 8.48 18.38
CA PHE A 142 10.28 9.67 18.56
C PHE A 142 10.65 10.41 19.85
N SER A 143 10.23 11.67 19.98
CA SER A 143 10.45 12.50 21.17
C SER A 143 9.79 11.92 22.44
N ASP A 144 8.61 11.34 22.25
CA ASP A 144 7.72 10.91 23.31
C ASP A 144 6.81 9.76 22.83
N GLU A 145 6.18 9.10 23.80
CA GLU A 145 5.28 7.96 23.59
C GLU A 145 4.06 8.33 22.74
N GLN A 146 3.52 9.54 22.92
CA GLN A 146 2.34 10.00 22.20
C GLN A 146 2.65 10.17 20.71
N SER A 147 3.81 10.73 20.37
CA SER A 147 4.32 10.83 18.99
C SER A 147 4.53 9.45 18.37
N CYS A 148 5.06 8.49 19.13
CA CYS A 148 5.24 7.11 18.66
C CYS A 148 3.89 6.42 18.37
N LYS A 149 2.91 6.55 19.28
CA LYS A 149 1.54 6.04 19.10
C LYS A 149 0.82 6.72 17.93
N ALA A 150 1.01 8.03 17.75
CA ALA A 150 0.45 8.75 16.61
C ALA A 150 1.00 8.22 15.29
N ALA A 151 2.31 7.96 15.20
CA ALA A 151 2.92 7.37 14.02
C ALA A 151 2.44 5.93 13.76
N GLU A 152 2.29 5.11 14.81
CA GLU A 152 1.71 3.76 14.70
C GLU A 152 0.27 3.81 14.16
N ALA A 153 -0.59 4.64 14.78
CA ALA A 153 -1.97 4.83 14.36
C ALA A 153 -2.07 5.30 12.91
N MET A 154 -1.22 6.25 12.50
CA MET A 154 -1.16 6.76 11.13
C MET A 154 -0.91 5.63 10.11
N VAL A 155 0.02 4.72 10.40
CA VAL A 155 0.30 3.57 9.52
C VAL A 155 -0.89 2.63 9.45
N ILE A 156 -1.52 2.32 10.59
CA ILE A 156 -2.67 1.41 10.68
C ILE A 156 -3.88 1.98 9.92
N GLU A 157 -4.19 3.26 10.14
CA GLU A 157 -5.29 3.97 9.49
C GLU A 157 -5.14 3.97 7.96
N GLU A 158 -3.98 4.39 7.47
CA GLU A 158 -3.72 4.46 6.03
C GLU A 158 -3.68 3.07 5.38
N MET A 159 -3.16 2.07 6.09
CA MET A 159 -3.17 0.70 5.60
C MET A 159 -4.59 0.16 5.50
N LYS A 160 -5.47 0.50 6.44
CA LYS A 160 -6.90 0.15 6.38
C LYS A 160 -7.58 0.82 5.19
N LEU A 161 -7.35 2.12 4.97
CA LEU A 161 -7.89 2.84 3.80
C LEU A 161 -7.44 2.21 2.48
N GLN A 162 -6.16 1.86 2.39
CA GLN A 162 -5.61 1.16 1.22
C GLN A 162 -6.27 -0.21 1.02
N GLN A 163 -6.46 -0.99 2.08
CA GLN A 163 -7.12 -2.29 2.04
C GLN A 163 -8.58 -2.18 1.60
N ASP A 164 -9.32 -1.21 2.13
CA ASP A 164 -10.72 -0.97 1.77
C ASP A 164 -10.84 -0.59 0.27
N ALA A 165 -9.91 0.23 -0.24
CA ALA A 165 -9.87 0.59 -1.65
C ALA A 165 -9.58 -0.64 -2.55
N VAL A 166 -8.64 -1.49 -2.14
CA VAL A 166 -8.34 -2.75 -2.85
C VAL A 166 -9.56 -3.69 -2.80
N GLY A 167 -10.21 -3.82 -1.65
CA GLY A 167 -11.41 -4.64 -1.48
C GLY A 167 -12.53 -4.22 -2.43
N LYS A 168 -12.83 -2.92 -2.52
CA LYS A 168 -13.82 -2.37 -3.46
C LYS A 168 -13.46 -2.64 -4.92
N GLN A 169 -12.18 -2.54 -5.27
CA GLN A 169 -11.73 -2.79 -6.64
C GLN A 169 -11.82 -4.28 -7.02
N LEU A 170 -11.59 -5.18 -6.06
CA LEU A 170 -11.66 -6.63 -6.28
C LEU A 170 -13.07 -7.22 -6.15
N GLN A 171 -14.00 -6.49 -5.51
CA GLN A 171 -15.37 -6.96 -5.28
C GLN A 171 -16.05 -7.55 -6.53
N PRO A 172 -16.00 -6.90 -7.73
CA PRO A 172 -16.62 -7.47 -8.93
C PRO A 172 -16.01 -8.79 -9.40
N LEU A 173 -14.74 -9.05 -9.09
CA LEU A 173 -14.05 -10.29 -9.46
C LEU A 173 -14.41 -11.44 -8.51
N VAL A 174 -14.56 -11.13 -7.22
CA VAL A 174 -14.97 -12.12 -6.20
C VAL A 174 -16.43 -12.54 -6.40
N GLU A 175 -17.29 -11.61 -6.82
CA GLU A 175 -18.71 -11.88 -7.10
C GLU A 175 -18.92 -12.68 -8.40
N PHE A 176 -18.00 -12.60 -9.37
CA PHE A 176 -18.08 -13.35 -10.64
C PHE A 176 -17.71 -14.84 -10.52
N ASP A 177 -16.92 -15.20 -9.51
CA ASP A 177 -16.45 -16.58 -9.25
C ASP A 177 -17.45 -17.45 -8.46
N MET A 178 -18.67 -16.96 -8.22
CA MET A 178 -19.75 -17.73 -7.59
C MET A 178 -20.83 -18.11 -8.61
N PRO A 179 -20.67 -19.19 -9.39
CA PRO A 179 -21.82 -19.81 -10.04
C PRO A 179 -22.73 -20.41 -8.94
N GLU A 180 -23.95 -19.87 -8.79
CA GLU A 180 -24.99 -20.41 -7.90
C GLU A 180 -25.45 -21.84 -8.29
N ASP A 181 -24.93 -22.43 -9.36
CA ASP A 181 -25.31 -23.76 -9.87
C ASP A 181 -24.30 -24.89 -9.54
N GLY A 182 -23.62 -24.80 -8.40
CA GLY A 182 -22.66 -25.81 -7.93
C GLY A 182 -23.25 -27.00 -7.14
N LEU A 183 -24.56 -27.02 -6.86
CA LEU A 183 -25.20 -28.05 -6.02
C LEU A 183 -26.40 -28.71 -6.69
N GLN A 184 -26.31 -29.06 -7.98
CA GLN A 184 -27.21 -30.05 -8.55
C GLN A 184 -26.53 -31.42 -8.51
N HIS A 185 -26.76 -32.13 -7.41
CA HIS A 185 -26.51 -33.56 -7.31
C HIS A 185 -27.32 -34.27 -8.41
N PRO A 186 -26.74 -35.09 -9.29
CA PRO A 186 -27.54 -35.87 -10.23
C PRO A 186 -28.37 -36.87 -9.42
N GLN A 187 -29.67 -36.62 -9.28
CA GLN A 187 -30.61 -37.64 -8.84
C GLN A 187 -30.62 -38.75 -9.90
N PRO A 188 -30.35 -40.02 -9.53
CA PRO A 188 -30.51 -41.12 -10.47
C PRO A 188 -31.99 -41.29 -10.79
N SER A 189 -32.32 -41.29 -12.08
CA SER A 189 -33.69 -41.51 -12.58
C SER A 189 -34.17 -42.92 -12.23
N PRO A 190 -35.42 -43.10 -11.75
CA PRO A 190 -35.95 -44.43 -11.44
C PRO A 190 -36.60 -45.03 -12.67
N HIS A 191 -35.81 -45.43 -13.67
CA HIS A 191 -36.28 -46.28 -14.74
C HIS A 191 -35.17 -47.23 -15.16
N ASP A 192 -35.11 -48.38 -14.48
CA ASP A 192 -34.64 -49.66 -15.02
C ASP A 192 -35.05 -50.76 -14.03
N ILE A 193 -36.31 -51.21 -14.11
CA ILE A 193 -36.69 -52.52 -13.62
C ILE A 193 -36.70 -53.42 -14.86
N PRO A 194 -35.77 -54.37 -15.00
CA PRO A 194 -35.85 -55.34 -16.09
C PRO A 194 -37.03 -56.28 -15.81
N SER A 195 -37.89 -56.43 -16.82
CA SER A 195 -38.94 -57.45 -16.87
C SER A 195 -38.29 -58.84 -16.73
N ASP A 196 -38.60 -59.53 -15.64
CA ASP A 196 -38.34 -60.96 -15.48
C ASP A 196 -39.60 -61.71 -15.93
N ASP A 197 -39.49 -62.35 -17.09
CA ASP A 197 -40.52 -63.21 -17.67
C ASP A 197 -39.95 -64.64 -17.74
N GLY A 198 -40.59 -65.56 -17.02
CA GLY A 198 -40.61 -66.99 -17.37
C GLY A 198 -39.76 -67.94 -16.52
N SER A 199 -40.41 -68.64 -15.57
CA SER A 199 -40.81 -70.06 -15.72
C SER A 199 -41.59 -70.57 -14.51
#